data_AF-A0A538LVQ3-F1
#
_entry.id   AF-A0A538LVQ3-F1
#
_cell.length_a   1.000
_cell.length_b   1.000
_cell.length_c   1.000
_cell.angle_alpha   90.00
_cell.angle_beta   90.00
_cell.angle_gamma   90.00
#
_symmetry.space_group_name_H-M   'P 1'
#
loop_
_entity.id
_entity.type
_entity.pdbx_description
1 polymer ?
#
loop_
_entity_poly.entity_id
_entity_poly.type
_entity_poly.pdbx_seq_one_letter_code
_entity_poly.pdbx_strand_id
1 'polypeptide(L)'
;IKLIDEFNIDNVCWESDYPHSDSMWPRAPETLEPLLAPLTDQQVSKITHENAMRHFQFDPGPGRPPDRRTVAALRAEAADVDTTTRVGRPPDESDVTYFQSLRSPAAPPSPRQPAQR
;
A
#
# COMPACT_ATOMS: atom_id res chain seq x y z
N ILE A 1 -10.25 14.20 7.93
CA ILE A 1 -9.91 13.43 9.15
C ILE A 1 -10.82 13.88 10.29
N LYS A 2 -11.69 13.01 10.84
CA LYS A 2 -12.73 13.41 11.83
C LYS A 2 -12.46 12.95 13.27
N LEU A 3 -11.65 11.90 13.45
CA LEU A 3 -11.48 11.24 14.76
C LEU A 3 -10.08 11.46 15.36
N ILE A 4 -9.24 12.29 14.74
CA ILE A 4 -7.82 12.37 15.12
C ILE A 4 -7.60 12.87 16.55
N ASP A 5 -8.50 13.74 17.02
CA ASP A 5 -8.44 14.29 18.37
C ASP A 5 -8.93 13.30 19.44
N GLU A 6 -9.60 12.22 19.03
CA GLU A 6 -10.04 11.12 19.91
C GLU A 6 -8.97 10.03 20.07
N PHE A 7 -7.95 10.03 19.20
CA PHE A 7 -6.86 9.05 19.22
C PHE A 7 -5.59 9.64 19.85
N ASN A 8 -4.77 8.76 20.43
CA ASN A 8 -3.39 9.13 20.70
C ASN A 8 -2.62 9.23 19.38
N ILE A 9 -2.31 10.45 18.95
CA ILE A 9 -1.58 10.74 17.71
C ILE A 9 -0.24 10.00 17.61
N ASP A 10 0.40 9.65 18.72
CA ASP A 10 1.68 8.92 18.72
C ASP A 10 1.53 7.45 18.29
N ASN A 11 0.30 6.95 18.16
CA ASN A 11 0.00 5.58 17.77
C ASN A 11 -0.81 5.48 16.46
N VAL A 12 -1.05 6.60 15.78
CA VAL A 12 -1.75 6.60 14.49
C VAL A 12 -0.71 6.48 13.37
N CYS A 13 -0.87 5.51 12.49
CA CYS A 13 -0.03 5.34 11.30
C CYS A 13 -0.92 5.28 10.06
N TRP A 14 -0.41 5.78 8.93
CA TRP A 14 -0.98 5.50 7.61
C TRP A 14 -0.36 4.23 7.04
N GLU A 15 -1.17 3.44 6.32
CA GLU A 15 -0.71 2.31 5.54
C GLU A 15 -1.25 2.40 4.11
N SER A 16 -0.48 1.90 3.15
CA SER A 16 -0.89 1.88 1.74
C SER A 16 -1.75 0.69 1.38
N ASP A 17 -1.60 -0.43 2.10
CA ASP A 17 -2.17 -1.74 1.77
C ASP A 17 -1.80 -2.27 0.36
N TYR A 18 -0.60 -1.95 -0.13
CA TYR A 18 -0.12 -2.46 -1.42
C TYR A 18 0.18 -3.98 -1.32
N PRO A 19 -0.18 -4.82 -2.33
CA PRO A 19 -0.74 -4.47 -3.64
C PRO A 19 -2.25 -4.67 -3.75
N HIS A 20 -3.01 -4.53 -2.66
CA HIS A 20 -4.46 -4.73 -2.72
C HIS A 20 -5.11 -3.75 -3.71
N SER A 21 -6.24 -4.19 -4.29
CA SER A 21 -6.94 -3.49 -5.37
C SER A 21 -7.49 -2.12 -4.96
N ASP A 22 -7.70 -1.94 -3.66
CA ASP A 22 -8.15 -0.71 -2.99
C ASP A 22 -6.99 0.12 -2.42
N SER A 23 -5.73 -0.30 -2.62
CA SER A 23 -4.56 0.48 -2.24
C SER A 23 -4.49 1.82 -2.99
N MET A 24 -3.78 2.78 -2.41
CA MET A 24 -3.53 4.08 -3.05
C MET A 24 -2.27 4.07 -3.94
N TRP A 25 -1.62 2.92 -4.14
CA TRP A 25 -0.46 2.82 -5.02
C TRP A 25 -0.84 3.10 -6.48
N PRO A 26 -0.02 3.82 -7.27
CA PRO A 26 1.27 4.47 -6.94
C PRO A 26 1.14 5.95 -6.52
N ARG A 27 -0.09 6.42 -6.31
CA ARG A 27 -0.45 7.85 -6.16
C ARG A 27 -0.75 8.24 -4.71
N ALA A 28 -0.30 7.43 -3.75
CA ALA A 28 -0.61 7.60 -2.34
C ALA A 28 -0.34 9.02 -1.80
N PRO A 29 0.82 9.68 -2.09
CA PRO A 29 1.03 11.04 -1.62
C PRO A 29 -0.04 12.03 -2.10
N GLU A 30 -0.41 11.97 -3.39
CA GLU A 30 -1.41 12.86 -3.98
C GLU A 30 -2.83 12.55 -3.50
N THR A 31 -3.15 11.27 -3.26
CA THR A 31 -4.46 10.87 -2.72
C THR A 31 -4.59 11.26 -1.25
N LEU A 32 -3.49 11.24 -0.49
CA LEU A 32 -3.47 11.50 0.94
C LEU A 32 -3.39 13.01 1.28
N GLU A 33 -2.76 13.83 0.44
CA GLU A 33 -2.59 15.27 0.66
C GLU A 33 -3.91 15.99 1.03
N PRO A 34 -5.03 15.85 0.29
CA PRO A 34 -6.27 16.52 0.65
C PRO A 34 -6.86 16.05 1.99
N LEU A 35 -6.62 14.79 2.35
CA LEU A 35 -7.12 14.21 3.60
C LEU A 35 -6.37 14.77 4.82
N LEU A 36 -5.06 15.03 4.64
CA LEU A 36 -4.14 15.53 5.65
C LEU A 36 -4.11 17.07 5.75
N ALA A 37 -4.57 17.80 4.74
CA ALA A 37 -4.53 19.26 4.68
C ALA A 37 -5.03 20.01 5.95
N PRO A 38 -6.02 19.50 6.72
CA PRO A 38 -6.45 20.15 7.96
C PRO A 38 -5.50 19.95 9.16
N LEU A 39 -4.48 19.08 9.05
CA LEU A 39 -3.57 18.74 10.13
C LEU A 39 -2.32 19.60 10.12
N THR A 40 -1.64 19.67 11.27
CA THR A 40 -0.32 20.31 11.37
C THR A 40 0.77 19.43 10.74
N ASP A 41 1.89 20.04 10.31
CA ASP A 41 3.06 19.32 9.78
C ASP A 41 3.58 18.24 10.74
N GLN A 42 3.51 18.50 12.04
CA GLN A 42 3.89 17.53 13.07
C GLN A 42 2.95 16.32 13.09
N GLN A 43 1.64 16.53 13.02
CA GLN A 43 0.67 15.43 12.94
C GLN A 43 0.85 14.63 11.66
N VAL A 44 1.07 15.31 10.52
CA VAL A 44 1.37 14.65 9.25
C VAL A 44 2.63 13.80 9.35
N SER A 45 3.71 14.32 9.92
CA SER A 45 4.97 13.59 10.07
C SER A 45 4.81 12.34 10.94
N LYS A 46 4.10 12.47 12.08
CA LYS A 46 3.73 11.35 12.95
C LYS A 46 2.98 10.26 12.22
N ILE A 47 1.89 10.63 11.54
CA ILE A 47 1.00 9.69 10.84
C ILE A 47 1.71 9.00 9.68
N THR A 48 2.48 9.75 8.89
CA THR A 48 3.03 9.24 7.62
C THR A 48 4.31 8.45 7.78
N HIS A 49 5.16 8.74 8.77
CA HIS A 49 6.44 8.04 8.90
C HIS A 49 7.04 7.97 10.31
N GLU A 50 6.98 9.03 11.14
CA GLU A 50 7.73 9.04 12.42
C GLU A 50 7.23 7.97 13.41
N ASN A 51 5.91 7.76 13.50
CA ASN A 51 5.38 6.71 14.37
C ASN A 51 5.81 5.33 13.89
N ALA A 52 5.76 5.06 12.58
CA ALA A 52 6.21 3.80 12.01
C ALA A 52 7.70 3.58 12.29
N MET A 53 8.55 4.57 12.04
CA MET A 53 9.99 4.51 12.33
C MET A 53 10.27 4.19 13.80
N ARG A 54 9.52 4.82 14.72
CA ARG A 54 9.65 4.59 16.16
C ARG A 54 9.19 3.20 16.58
N HIS A 55 8.00 2.77 16.15
CA HIS A 55 7.38 1.50 16.56
C HIS A 55 8.09 0.28 15.98
N PHE A 56 8.53 0.37 14.73
CA PHE A 56 9.23 -0.70 14.02
C PHE A 56 10.76 -0.56 14.08
N GLN A 57 11.25 0.45 14.80
CA GLN A 57 12.68 0.68 15.07
C GLN A 57 13.54 0.69 13.78
N PHE A 58 13.08 1.38 12.73
CA PHE A 58 13.79 1.49 11.46
C PHE A 58 14.00 2.95 11.05
N ASP A 59 15.09 3.22 10.33
CA ASP A 59 15.33 4.47 9.62
C ASP A 59 15.32 4.19 8.11
N PRO A 60 14.34 4.69 7.34
CA PRO A 60 14.26 4.46 5.90
C PRO A 60 15.32 5.21 5.08
N GLY A 61 16.11 6.08 5.70
CA GLY A 61 17.12 6.85 4.98
C GLY A 61 18.25 7.37 5.85
N PRO A 62 19.03 6.51 6.53
CA PRO A 62 20.14 6.95 7.35
C PRO A 62 21.13 7.78 6.54
N GLY A 63 21.48 8.96 7.04
CA GLY A 63 22.40 9.90 6.38
C GLY A 63 21.85 10.60 5.12
N ARG A 64 20.60 10.33 4.71
CA ARG A 64 19.97 11.04 3.58
C ARG A 64 19.56 12.45 4.01
N PRO A 65 19.98 13.53 3.31
CA PRO A 65 19.58 14.88 3.66
C PRO A 65 18.08 15.14 3.37
N PRO A 66 17.43 16.09 4.06
CA PRO A 66 15.98 16.29 3.95
C PRO A 66 15.45 16.56 2.53
N ASP A 67 16.18 17.31 1.71
CA ASP A 67 15.80 17.61 0.32
C ASP A 67 15.71 16.34 -0.56
N ARG A 68 16.48 15.30 -0.21
CA ARG A 68 16.48 14.00 -0.87
C ARG A 68 15.41 13.04 -0.36
N ARG A 69 14.63 13.42 0.66
CA ARG A 69 13.54 12.60 1.23
C ARG A 69 12.16 12.99 0.70
N THR A 70 12.08 13.94 -0.22
CA THR A 70 10.81 14.36 -0.82
C THR A 70 10.26 13.30 -1.78
N VAL A 71 8.94 13.28 -1.98
CA VAL A 71 8.28 12.38 -2.96
C VAL A 71 8.90 12.51 -4.35
N ALA A 72 9.20 13.75 -4.77
CA ALA A 72 9.82 14.01 -6.07
C ALA A 72 11.24 13.43 -6.17
N ALA A 73 12.08 13.64 -5.15
CA ALA A 73 13.44 13.09 -5.12
C ALA A 73 13.44 11.56 -5.14
N LEU A 74 12.60 10.93 -4.32
CA LEU A 74 12.51 9.46 -4.24
C LEU A 74 11.99 8.85 -5.55
N ARG A 75 11.02 9.49 -6.22
CA ARG A 75 10.53 9.03 -7.53
C ARG A 75 11.57 9.20 -8.63
N ALA A 76 12.39 10.24 -8.60
CA ALA A 76 13.48 10.43 -9.56
C ALA A 76 14.54 9.32 -9.47
N GLU A 77 14.72 8.73 -8.29
CA GLU A 77 15.64 7.60 -8.07
C GLU A 77 15.04 6.24 -8.47
N ALA A 78 13.74 6.16 -8.72
CA ALA A 78 12.99 4.92 -8.99
C ALA A 78 12.29 4.93 -10.36
N ALA A 79 12.91 5.56 -11.36
CA ALA A 79 12.34 5.73 -12.70
C ALA A 79 12.18 4.41 -13.49
N ASP A 80 12.82 3.34 -13.02
CA ASP A 80 12.75 1.99 -13.56
C ASP A 80 11.58 1.16 -13.00
N VAL A 81 10.88 1.66 -11.97
CA VAL A 81 9.74 0.95 -11.35
C VAL A 81 8.49 1.05 -12.24
N ASP A 82 8.00 -0.09 -12.72
CA ASP A 82 6.72 -0.18 -13.42
C ASP A 82 5.56 -0.02 -12.43
N THR A 83 4.89 1.13 -12.50
CA THR A 83 3.74 1.45 -11.65
C THR A 83 2.40 1.04 -12.25
N THR A 84 2.39 0.29 -13.35
CA THR A 84 1.15 -0.12 -14.02
C THR A 84 0.42 -1.18 -13.19
N THR A 85 -0.75 -0.82 -12.66
CA THR A 85 -1.62 -1.80 -12.00
C THR A 85 -2.19 -2.76 -13.03
N ARG A 86 -1.74 -4.01 -12.98
CA ARG A 86 -2.33 -5.10 -13.77
C ARG A 86 -3.47 -5.69 -12.94
N VAL A 87 -4.71 -5.35 -13.28
CA VAL A 87 -5.86 -6.06 -12.74
C VAL A 87 -5.90 -7.46 -13.37
N GLY A 88 -6.37 -8.45 -12.61
CA GLY A 88 -6.46 -9.83 -13.08
C GLY A 88 -7.32 -9.99 -14.34
N ARG A 89 -7.37 -11.20 -14.91
CA ARG A 89 -8.29 -11.47 -16.02
C ARG A 89 -9.75 -11.52 -15.52
N PRO A 90 -10.75 -11.25 -16.37
CA PRO A 90 -12.14 -11.52 -16.04
C PRO A 90 -12.30 -12.96 -15.53
N PRO A 91 -13.12 -13.20 -14.49
CA PRO A 91 -13.35 -14.54 -13.97
C PRO A 91 -13.97 -15.44 -15.05
N ASP A 92 -13.57 -16.70 -15.08
CA ASP A 92 -14.06 -17.71 -16.02
C ASP A 92 -14.46 -19.02 -15.30
N GLU A 93 -14.82 -20.05 -16.07
CA GLU A 93 -15.27 -21.35 -15.52
C GLU A 93 -14.23 -22.01 -14.60
N SER A 94 -12.94 -21.72 -14.78
CA SER A 94 -11.88 -22.27 -13.93
C SER A 94 -11.92 -21.65 -12.52
N ASP A 95 -12.26 -20.37 -12.40
CA ASP A 95 -12.42 -19.71 -11.10
C ASP A 95 -13.63 -20.29 -10.35
N VAL A 96 -14.74 -20.49 -11.07
CA VAL A 96 -15.96 -21.12 -10.51
C VAL A 96 -15.65 -22.53 -9.99
N THR A 97 -14.94 -23.32 -10.78
CA THR A 97 -14.54 -24.69 -10.41
C THR A 97 -13.65 -24.69 -9.17
N TYR A 98 -12.67 -23.78 -9.11
CA TYR A 98 -11.80 -23.62 -7.95
C TYR A 98 -12.61 -23.24 -6.69
N PHE A 99 -13.49 -22.24 -6.77
CA PHE A 99 -14.32 -21.85 -5.64
C PHE A 99 -15.27 -22.95 -5.15
N GLN A 100 -15.78 -23.79 -6.05
CA GLN A 100 -16.58 -24.96 -5.67
C GLN A 100 -15.74 -25.99 -4.92
N SER A 101 -14.49 -26.23 -5.34
CA SER A 101 -13.60 -27.17 -4.65
C SER A 101 -13.28 -26.76 -3.20
N LEU A 102 -13.16 -25.45 -2.92
CA LEU A 102 -12.95 -24.92 -1.56
C LEU A 102 -14.12 -25.16 -0.61
N ARG A 103 -15.34 -25.37 -1.13
CA ARG A 103 -16.56 -25.61 -0.33
C ARG A 103 -16.81 -27.08 -0.03
N SER A 104 -16.01 -27.98 -0.61
CA SER A 104 -16.19 -29.42 -0.44
C SER A 104 -14.96 -30.04 0.25
N PRO A 105 -15.13 -30.83 1.33
CA PRO A 105 -14.00 -31.38 2.08
C PRO A 105 -13.18 -32.46 1.35
N ALA A 106 -13.40 -32.71 0.05
CA ALA A 106 -12.63 -33.69 -0.72
C ALA A 106 -12.72 -33.47 -2.24
N ALA A 107 -11.66 -32.92 -2.84
CA ALA A 107 -11.16 -33.30 -4.17
C ALA A 107 -9.75 -32.71 -4.40
N PRO A 108 -8.78 -33.47 -4.94
CA PRO A 108 -7.43 -32.94 -5.21
C PRO A 108 -7.46 -31.93 -6.37
N PRO A 109 -6.55 -30.95 -6.40
CA PRO A 109 -6.57 -29.89 -7.41
C PRO A 109 -6.20 -30.43 -8.80
N SER A 110 -7.00 -30.09 -9.81
CA SER A 110 -6.65 -30.29 -11.22
C SER A 110 -5.47 -29.40 -11.63
N PRO A 111 -4.57 -29.88 -12.52
CA PRO A 111 -3.38 -29.13 -12.91
C PRO A 111 -3.78 -27.83 -13.63
N ARG A 112 -3.15 -26.72 -13.23
CA ARG A 112 -3.29 -25.41 -13.89
C ARG A 112 -2.87 -25.55 -15.36
N GLN A 113 -3.72 -25.11 -16.28
CA GLN A 113 -3.29 -24.91 -17.67
C GLN A 113 -2.31 -23.72 -17.73
N PRO A 114 -1.24 -23.82 -18.53
CA PRO A 114 -0.27 -22.74 -18.65
C PRO A 114 -0.91 -21.50 -19.26
N ALA A 115 -0.55 -20.33 -18.71
CA ALA A 115 -0.99 -19.04 -19.21
C ALA A 115 -0.63 -18.90 -20.70
N GLN A 116 -1.61 -18.53 -21.52
CA GLN A 116 -1.36 -18.15 -22.91
C GLN A 116 -0.51 -16.87 -22.92
N ARG A 117 0.60 -16.94 -23.66
CA ARG A 117 1.63 -15.90 -23.79
C ARG A 117 1.12 -14.64 -24.46
#